data_AF-A0AAV4QQ19-F1
#
_entry.id   AF-A0AAV4QQ19-F1
#
_cell.length_a   1.000
_cell.length_b   1.000
_cell.length_c   1.000
_cell.angle_alpha   90.00
_cell.angle_beta   90.00
_cell.angle_gamma   90.00
#
_symmetry.space_group_name_H-M   'P 1'
#
loop_
_entity.id
_entity.type
_entity.pdbx_description
1 polymer ?
#
loop_
_entity_poly.entity_id
_entity_poly.type
_entity_poly.pdbx_seq_one_letter_code
_entity_poly.pdbx_strand_id
1 'polypeptide(L)'
;MLRFFESKYSYFLFQTCKAFLPDMMSENSGHIVSIASLAGLSGVNYLTDYSSSKFAAVGFEESLRLELHAEGYTGIRSTVVCPFFINTGMFDGATSGIFSMLTPEYVAGEIVSSVLVNQEVVILPKYFSLLVIFKTMIPAKMQHSMSRAFDLDSAMTGFKGRQAGLKK
;
A
#
# COMPACT_ATOMS: atom_id res chain seq x y z
N MET A 1 5.18 18.86 16.93
CA MET A 1 6.53 18.78 16.34
C MET A 1 6.55 17.54 15.43
N LEU A 2 6.46 17.73 14.11
CA LEU A 2 6.29 16.68 13.11
C LEU A 2 7.61 15.92 12.88
N ARG A 3 7.80 14.76 13.49
CA ARG A 3 8.91 13.83 13.18
C ARG A 3 8.49 12.88 12.04
N PHE A 4 8.37 13.37 10.80
CA PHE A 4 7.66 12.63 9.73
C PHE A 4 8.36 12.52 8.36
N PHE A 5 9.71 12.52 8.28
CA PHE A 5 10.38 12.46 6.96
C PHE A 5 11.57 11.50 6.89
N GLU A 6 11.39 10.23 7.27
CA GLU A 6 12.47 9.22 7.15
C GLU A 6 12.19 8.07 6.18
N SER A 7 11.01 8.01 5.55
CA SER A 7 10.68 6.89 4.66
C SER A 7 11.47 6.94 3.34
N LYS A 8 12.44 6.03 3.20
CA LYS A 8 13.21 5.77 1.97
C LYS A 8 12.54 4.73 1.05
N TYR A 9 11.26 4.41 1.27
CA TYR A 9 10.60 3.29 0.60
C TYR A 9 10.64 3.41 -0.93
N SER A 10 10.27 4.58 -1.47
CA SER A 10 10.28 4.82 -2.92
C SER A 10 11.68 4.66 -3.50
N TYR A 11 12.72 5.13 -2.79
CA TYR A 11 14.10 4.96 -3.21
C TYR A 11 14.46 3.47 -3.38
N PHE A 12 14.04 2.60 -2.47
CA PHE A 12 14.30 1.16 -2.60
C PHE A 12 13.55 0.51 -3.77
N LEU A 13 12.33 0.96 -4.09
CA LEU A 13 11.62 0.49 -5.29
C LEU A 13 12.43 0.80 -6.56
N PHE A 14 12.92 2.05 -6.70
CA PHE A 14 13.75 2.46 -7.83
C PHE A 14 15.06 1.68 -7.91
N GLN A 15 15.76 1.45 -6.80
CA GLN A 15 17.01 0.68 -6.81
C GLN A 15 16.79 -0.78 -7.21
N THR A 16 15.72 -1.39 -6.70
CA THR A 16 15.38 -2.79 -7.04
C THR A 16 15.06 -2.91 -8.53
N CYS A 17 14.23 -2.01 -9.07
CA CYS A 17 13.92 -2.03 -10.49
C CYS A 17 15.16 -1.72 -11.33
N LYS A 18 16.01 -0.77 -10.93
CA LYS A 18 17.28 -0.50 -11.64
C LYS A 18 18.19 -1.73 -11.71
N ALA A 19 18.16 -2.59 -10.70
CA ALA A 19 18.97 -3.80 -10.66
C ALA A 19 18.42 -4.94 -11.52
N PHE A 20 17.09 -5.13 -11.59
CA PHE A 20 16.49 -6.32 -12.22
C PHE A 20 15.71 -6.05 -13.51
N LEU A 21 15.19 -4.84 -13.69
CA LEU A 21 14.37 -4.49 -14.84
C LEU A 21 15.12 -4.60 -16.18
N PRO A 22 16.41 -4.25 -16.31
CA PRO A 22 17.14 -4.43 -17.57
C PRO A 22 17.12 -5.87 -18.09
N ASP A 23 17.29 -6.86 -17.21
CA ASP A 23 17.25 -8.28 -17.57
C ASP A 23 15.80 -8.74 -17.91
N MET A 24 14.80 -8.21 -17.20
CA MET A 24 13.40 -8.46 -17.56
C MET A 24 13.04 -7.89 -18.94
N MET A 25 13.61 -6.73 -19.29
CA MET A 25 13.45 -6.09 -20.60
C MET A 25 14.17 -6.87 -21.70
N SER A 26 15.37 -7.38 -21.45
CA SER A 26 16.08 -8.18 -22.46
C SER A 26 15.33 -9.46 -22.81
N GLU A 27 14.73 -10.12 -21.83
CA GLU A 27 13.93 -11.33 -22.03
C GLU A 27 12.45 -11.05 -22.34
N ASN A 28 12.02 -9.78 -22.28
CA ASN A 28 10.61 -9.35 -22.27
C ASN A 28 9.75 -10.26 -21.36
N SER A 29 10.24 -10.55 -20.17
CA SER A 29 9.62 -11.50 -19.23
C SER A 29 9.97 -11.13 -17.79
N GLY A 30 8.96 -11.03 -16.94
CA GLY A 30 9.16 -10.77 -15.53
C GLY A 30 7.89 -10.33 -14.81
N HIS A 31 7.97 -10.21 -13.49
CA HIS A 31 6.86 -9.70 -12.68
C HIS A 31 7.40 -8.87 -11.52
N ILE A 32 7.04 -7.59 -11.49
CA ILE A 32 7.37 -6.67 -10.40
C ILE A 32 6.18 -6.63 -9.43
N VAL A 33 6.42 -6.89 -8.14
CA VAL A 33 5.36 -6.94 -7.13
C VAL A 33 5.69 -5.98 -6.00
N SER A 34 4.92 -4.90 -5.88
CA SER A 34 5.08 -3.89 -4.84
C SER A 34 4.07 -4.06 -3.71
N ILE A 35 4.59 -4.25 -2.48
CA ILE A 35 3.75 -4.36 -1.28
C ILE A 35 3.46 -2.97 -0.71
N ALA A 36 2.34 -2.39 -1.12
CA ALA A 36 1.87 -1.09 -0.66
C ALA A 36 1.06 -1.21 0.67
N SER A 37 -0.12 -0.59 0.70
CA SER A 37 -1.06 -0.57 1.83
C SER A 37 -2.37 0.07 1.34
N LEU A 38 -3.49 -0.20 1.98
CA LEU A 38 -4.70 0.63 1.82
C LEU A 38 -4.42 2.11 2.14
N ALA A 39 -3.45 2.35 3.03
CA ALA A 39 -2.93 3.69 3.35
C ALA A 39 -2.25 4.40 2.16
N GLY A 40 -1.99 3.69 1.05
CA GLY A 40 -1.52 4.23 -0.22
C GLY A 40 -2.63 4.62 -1.21
N LEU A 41 -3.89 4.36 -0.86
CA LEU A 41 -5.08 4.76 -1.61
C LEU A 41 -5.96 5.74 -0.82
N SER A 42 -5.86 5.72 0.51
CA SER A 42 -6.46 6.71 1.40
C SER A 42 -5.54 7.03 2.55
N GLY A 43 -5.29 8.32 2.79
CA GLY A 43 -4.50 8.77 3.95
C GLY A 43 -5.13 8.33 5.26
N VAL A 44 -4.28 7.97 6.22
CA VAL A 44 -4.66 7.61 7.60
C VAL A 44 -3.99 8.60 8.55
N ASN A 45 -4.70 9.03 9.59
CA ASN A 45 -4.12 9.96 10.55
C ASN A 45 -2.96 9.33 11.33
N TYR A 46 -2.07 10.18 11.86
CA TYR A 46 -0.82 9.79 12.54
C TYR A 46 0.17 8.95 11.70
N LEU A 47 -0.15 8.66 10.44
CA LEU A 47 0.66 7.88 9.50
C LEU A 47 1.05 8.69 8.26
N THR A 48 1.25 10.00 8.37
CA THR A 48 1.49 10.86 7.19
C THR A 48 2.67 10.38 6.34
N ASP A 49 3.80 10.09 6.95
CA ASP A 49 5.01 9.60 6.29
C ASP A 49 4.82 8.20 5.67
N TYR A 50 4.19 7.31 6.43
CA TYR A 50 3.85 5.96 5.99
C TYR A 50 2.89 6.00 4.81
N SER A 51 1.76 6.71 4.92
CA SER A 51 0.79 6.92 3.84
C SER A 51 1.47 7.50 2.61
N SER A 52 2.22 8.60 2.73
CA SER A 52 2.96 9.19 1.60
C SER A 52 3.86 8.17 0.90
N SER A 53 4.56 7.33 1.65
CA SER A 53 5.41 6.27 1.08
C SER A 53 4.63 5.18 0.34
N LYS A 54 3.42 4.86 0.81
CA LYS A 54 2.55 3.86 0.20
C LYS A 54 1.79 4.42 -1.01
N PHE A 55 1.44 5.71 -1.00
CA PHE A 55 0.95 6.41 -2.19
C PHE A 55 2.02 6.44 -3.28
N ALA A 56 3.28 6.71 -2.91
CA ALA A 56 4.38 6.68 -3.86
C ALA A 56 4.60 5.28 -4.46
N ALA A 57 4.39 4.20 -3.69
CA ALA A 57 4.47 2.84 -4.20
C ALA A 57 3.37 2.53 -5.23
N VAL A 58 2.14 2.99 -4.97
CA VAL A 58 1.01 2.84 -5.92
C VAL A 58 1.28 3.62 -7.20
N GLY A 59 1.68 4.89 -7.09
CA GLY A 59 2.00 5.72 -8.25
C GLY A 59 3.21 5.20 -9.04
N PHE A 60 4.21 4.64 -8.36
CA PHE A 60 5.36 4.00 -8.99
C PHE A 60 4.95 2.83 -9.88
N GLU A 61 4.14 1.90 -9.36
CA GLU A 61 3.64 0.74 -10.10
C GLU A 61 2.76 1.16 -11.29
N GLU A 62 1.88 2.13 -11.09
CA GLU A 62 1.03 2.66 -12.16
C GLU A 62 1.84 3.30 -13.29
N SER A 63 2.81 4.16 -12.96
CA SER A 63 3.69 4.81 -13.94
C SER A 63 4.55 3.78 -14.68
N LEU A 64 5.23 2.90 -13.94
CA LEU A 64 6.14 1.90 -14.51
C LEU A 64 5.43 0.99 -15.51
N ARG A 65 4.22 0.52 -15.17
CA ARG A 65 3.43 -0.33 -16.05
C ARG A 65 3.03 0.39 -17.34
N LEU A 66 2.65 1.67 -17.26
CA LEU A 66 2.31 2.48 -18.43
C LEU A 66 3.54 2.72 -19.31
N GLU A 67 4.70 3.00 -18.72
CA GLU A 67 5.97 3.15 -19.44
C GLU A 67 6.35 1.87 -20.19
N LEU A 68 6.31 0.71 -19.51
CA LEU A 68 6.61 -0.59 -20.12
C LEU A 68 5.64 -0.91 -21.27
N HIS A 69 4.36 -0.60 -21.09
CA HIS A 69 3.36 -0.78 -22.14
C HIS A 69 3.62 0.11 -23.36
N ALA A 70 3.95 1.39 -23.14
CA ALA A 70 4.24 2.35 -24.21
C ALA A 70 5.50 1.96 -25.02
N GLU A 71 6.49 1.37 -24.35
CA GLU A 71 7.72 0.87 -24.97
C GLU A 71 7.55 -0.55 -25.61
N GLY A 72 6.37 -1.16 -25.52
CA GLY A 72 6.05 -2.43 -26.17
C GLY A 72 6.42 -3.69 -25.38
N TYR A 73 6.82 -3.57 -24.11
CA TYR A 73 7.10 -4.72 -23.25
C TYR A 73 5.79 -5.35 -22.75
N THR A 74 5.39 -6.46 -23.38
CA THR A 74 4.12 -7.16 -23.11
C THR A 74 4.24 -8.37 -22.19
N GLY A 75 5.46 -8.88 -21.99
CA GLY A 75 5.72 -10.03 -21.11
C GLY A 75 6.21 -9.65 -19.71
N ILE A 76 6.40 -8.36 -19.43
CA ILE A 76 6.69 -7.85 -18.09
C ILE A 76 5.37 -7.43 -17.43
N ARG A 77 5.07 -8.03 -16.28
CA ARG A 77 3.85 -7.77 -15.51
C ARG A 77 4.20 -7.00 -14.25
N SER A 78 3.20 -6.32 -13.70
CA SER A 78 3.36 -5.57 -12.47
C SER A 78 2.11 -5.72 -11.58
N THR A 79 2.30 -5.77 -10.27
CA THR A 79 1.22 -5.94 -9.28
C THR A 79 1.49 -5.08 -8.06
N VAL A 80 0.56 -4.17 -7.74
CA VAL A 80 0.55 -3.46 -6.46
C VAL A 80 -0.44 -4.09 -5.48
N VAL A 81 0.01 -4.36 -4.26
CA VAL A 81 -0.80 -4.97 -3.21
C VAL A 81 -1.09 -3.95 -2.11
N CYS A 82 -2.36 -3.66 -1.87
CA CYS A 82 -2.86 -2.67 -0.92
C CYS A 82 -3.70 -3.35 0.19
N PRO A 83 -3.05 -3.99 1.19
CA PRO A 83 -3.77 -4.61 2.29
C PRO A 83 -4.23 -3.59 3.34
N PHE A 84 -5.33 -3.90 4.01
CA PHE A 84 -5.74 -3.31 5.29
C PHE A 84 -4.86 -3.86 6.43
N PHE A 85 -5.12 -3.42 7.68
CA PHE A 85 -4.36 -3.86 8.84
C PHE A 85 -4.21 -5.37 8.90
N ILE A 86 -2.95 -5.81 9.00
CA ILE A 86 -2.56 -7.22 9.10
C ILE A 86 -2.13 -7.49 10.55
N ASN A 87 -2.59 -8.60 11.12
CA ASN A 87 -2.25 -9.00 12.48
C ASN A 87 -0.83 -9.61 12.55
N THR A 88 0.18 -8.75 12.39
CA THR A 88 1.62 -9.10 12.49
C THR A 88 2.29 -8.46 13.71
N GLY A 89 1.53 -7.76 14.56
CA GLY A 89 2.05 -6.90 15.63
C GLY A 89 2.57 -5.54 15.16
N MET A 90 2.62 -5.26 13.85
CA MET A 90 3.07 -3.98 13.30
C MET A 90 2.20 -2.80 13.74
N PHE A 91 0.89 -3.01 13.90
CA PHE A 91 -0.10 -2.00 14.27
C PHE A 91 -0.65 -2.24 15.68
N ASP A 92 0.18 -2.69 16.62
CA ASP A 92 -0.26 -2.92 18.01
C ASP A 92 -0.86 -1.64 18.63
N GLY A 93 -2.03 -1.79 19.23
CA GLY A 93 -2.84 -0.70 19.78
C GLY A 93 -3.63 0.13 18.76
N ALA A 94 -3.52 -0.15 17.45
CA ALA A 94 -4.40 0.46 16.46
C ALA A 94 -5.81 -0.18 16.51
N THR A 95 -6.83 0.65 16.29
CA THR A 95 -8.23 0.23 16.25
C THR A 95 -8.63 0.05 14.79
N SER A 96 -9.10 -1.16 14.42
CA SER A 96 -9.58 -1.46 13.07
C SER A 96 -11.04 -1.04 12.84
N GLY A 97 -11.65 -0.39 13.83
CA GLY A 97 -13.05 0.04 13.81
C GLY A 97 -14.00 -1.16 13.71
N ILE A 98 -14.95 -1.10 12.79
CA ILE A 98 -15.93 -2.17 12.51
C ILE A 98 -15.29 -3.30 11.68
N PHE A 99 -14.12 -3.08 11.08
CA PHE A 99 -13.46 -4.06 10.23
C PHE A 99 -12.52 -4.95 11.04
N SER A 100 -12.43 -6.23 10.65
CA SER A 100 -11.47 -7.17 11.24
C SER A 100 -10.09 -7.01 10.61
N MET A 101 -9.03 -7.18 11.41
CA MET A 101 -7.68 -7.27 10.90
C MET A 101 -7.51 -8.57 10.08
N LEU A 102 -6.68 -8.50 9.04
CA LEU A 102 -6.37 -9.63 8.17
C LEU A 102 -5.31 -10.53 8.80
N THR A 103 -5.37 -11.83 8.52
CA THR A 103 -4.29 -12.75 8.91
C THR A 103 -3.13 -12.70 7.90
N PRO A 104 -1.88 -12.86 8.33
CA PRO A 104 -0.73 -12.92 7.42
C PRO A 104 -0.85 -14.02 6.37
N GLU A 105 -1.39 -15.18 6.75
CA GLU A 105 -1.57 -16.34 5.87
C GLU A 105 -2.57 -16.04 4.76
N TYR A 106 -3.67 -15.36 5.09
CA TYR A 106 -4.66 -14.92 4.10
C TYR A 106 -4.03 -13.93 3.11
N VAL A 107 -3.32 -12.91 3.62
CA VAL A 107 -2.70 -11.90 2.76
C VAL A 107 -1.64 -12.53 1.84
N ALA A 108 -0.78 -13.41 2.38
CA ALA A 108 0.22 -14.10 1.58
C ALA A 108 -0.42 -14.98 0.48
N GLY A 109 -1.47 -15.74 0.83
CA GLY A 109 -2.20 -16.57 -0.14
C GLY A 109 -2.86 -15.76 -1.26
N GLU A 110 -3.47 -14.62 -0.92
CA GLU A 110 -4.05 -13.71 -1.92
C GLU A 110 -2.98 -13.07 -2.80
N ILE A 111 -1.83 -12.66 -2.25
CA ILE A 111 -0.72 -12.12 -3.03
C ILE A 111 -0.26 -13.13 -4.08
N VAL A 112 0.03 -14.36 -3.67
CA VAL A 112 0.48 -15.42 -4.59
C VAL A 112 -0.58 -15.69 -5.66
N SER A 113 -1.84 -15.83 -5.26
CA SER A 113 -2.95 -16.09 -6.19
C SER A 113 -3.11 -14.95 -7.21
N SER A 114 -3.02 -13.70 -6.78
CA SER A 114 -3.12 -12.52 -7.65
C SER A 114 -1.93 -12.38 -8.60
N VAL A 115 -0.71 -12.71 -8.14
CA VAL A 115 0.49 -12.74 -8.99
C VAL A 115 0.33 -13.78 -10.10
N LEU A 116 -0.14 -14.99 -9.77
CA LEU A 116 -0.34 -16.08 -10.75
C LEU A 116 -1.33 -15.73 -11.86
N VAL A 117 -2.30 -14.84 -11.59
CA VAL A 117 -3.29 -14.38 -12.58
C VAL A 117 -2.96 -12.99 -13.14
N ASN A 118 -1.76 -12.46 -12.86
CA ASN A 118 -1.30 -11.15 -13.33
C ASN A 118 -2.23 -9.98 -12.96
N GLN A 119 -2.82 -10.03 -11.77
CA GLN A 119 -3.70 -8.96 -11.30
C GLN A 119 -2.88 -7.71 -11.00
N GLU A 120 -3.18 -6.59 -11.66
CA GLU A 120 -2.37 -5.36 -11.55
C GLU A 120 -2.55 -4.64 -10.20
N VAL A 121 -3.78 -4.61 -9.68
CA VAL A 121 -4.11 -3.94 -8.41
C VAL A 121 -4.86 -4.90 -7.50
N VAL A 122 -4.30 -5.15 -6.32
CA VAL A 122 -4.83 -6.09 -5.33
C VAL A 122 -5.18 -5.33 -4.06
N ILE A 123 -6.47 -5.10 -3.81
CA ILE A 123 -6.95 -4.47 -2.58
C ILE A 123 -7.47 -5.56 -1.65
N LEU A 124 -6.94 -5.60 -0.43
CA LEU A 124 -7.35 -6.59 0.57
C LEU A 124 -7.90 -5.89 1.82
N PRO A 125 -9.09 -6.27 2.30
CA PRO A 125 -10.02 -7.22 1.69
C PRO A 125 -10.73 -6.64 0.45
N LYS A 126 -11.14 -7.50 -0.50
CA LYS A 126 -11.63 -7.10 -1.84
C LYS A 126 -12.83 -6.13 -1.82
N TYR A 127 -13.66 -6.16 -0.78
CA TYR A 127 -14.80 -5.26 -0.65
C TYR A 127 -14.39 -3.79 -0.43
N PHE A 128 -13.14 -3.51 -0.05
CA PHE A 128 -12.61 -2.15 0.04
C PHE A 128 -12.39 -1.48 -1.30
N SER A 129 -12.32 -2.23 -2.41
CA SER A 129 -12.23 -1.64 -3.75
C SER A 129 -13.38 -0.66 -4.02
N LEU A 130 -14.61 -1.01 -3.60
CA LEU A 130 -15.76 -0.13 -3.73
C LEU A 130 -15.61 1.13 -2.86
N LEU A 131 -15.12 0.99 -1.63
CA LEU A 131 -14.92 2.15 -0.72
C LEU A 131 -13.88 3.14 -1.26
N VAL A 132 -12.80 2.64 -1.86
CA VAL A 132 -11.78 3.48 -2.50
C VAL A 132 -12.37 4.25 -3.67
N ILE A 133 -13.21 3.63 -4.51
CA ILE A 133 -13.89 4.30 -5.62
C ILE A 133 -14.88 5.36 -5.09
N PHE A 134 -15.67 5.05 -4.07
CA PHE A 134 -16.59 6.04 -3.50
C PHE A 134 -15.87 7.25 -2.92
N LYS A 135 -14.72 7.04 -2.26
CA LYS A 135 -13.89 8.13 -1.71
C LYS A 135 -13.50 9.15 -2.78
N THR A 136 -13.12 8.73 -4.00
CA THR A 136 -12.65 9.68 -5.03
C THR A 136 -13.75 10.62 -5.51
N MET A 137 -15.02 10.21 -5.40
CA MET A 137 -16.18 11.03 -5.75
C MET A 137 -16.63 11.96 -4.60
N ILE A 138 -16.20 11.70 -3.36
CA ILE A 138 -16.63 12.46 -2.18
C ILE A 138 -15.71 13.67 -1.95
N PRO A 139 -16.25 14.91 -1.85
CA PRO A 139 -15.45 16.10 -1.53
C PRO A 139 -14.72 15.97 -0.20
N ALA A 140 -13.48 16.50 -0.10
CA ALA A 140 -12.63 16.36 1.09
C ALA A 140 -13.30 16.81 2.41
N LYS A 141 -14.09 17.90 2.37
CA LYS A 141 -14.86 18.36 3.54
C LYS A 141 -15.84 17.31 4.05
N MET A 142 -16.48 16.58 3.14
CA MET A 142 -17.41 15.50 3.48
C MET A 142 -16.65 14.28 3.99
N GLN A 143 -15.47 13.96 3.42
CA GLN A 143 -14.61 12.90 3.97
C GLN A 143 -14.26 13.17 5.44
N HIS A 144 -13.89 14.41 5.80
CA HIS A 144 -13.59 14.78 7.20
C HIS A 144 -14.81 14.69 8.12
N SER A 145 -16.01 15.02 7.63
CA SER A 145 -17.24 14.88 8.41
C SER A 145 -17.64 13.42 8.61
N MET A 146 -17.50 12.59 7.59
CA MET A 146 -17.72 11.14 7.68
C MET A 146 -16.70 10.49 8.61
N SER A 147 -15.42 10.85 8.51
CA SER A 147 -14.35 10.33 9.36
C SER A 147 -14.65 10.54 10.84
N ARG A 148 -15.12 11.74 11.19
CA ARG A 148 -15.56 12.08 12.55
C ARG A 148 -16.83 11.33 12.98
N ALA A 149 -17.81 11.17 12.08
CA ALA A 149 -19.07 10.49 12.40
C ALA A 149 -18.88 8.98 12.65
N PHE A 150 -17.92 8.34 11.97
CA PHE A 150 -17.62 6.91 12.09
C PHE A 150 -16.40 6.62 12.98
N ASP A 151 -15.88 7.63 13.69
CA ASP A 151 -14.69 7.53 14.56
C ASP A 151 -13.44 6.92 13.86
N LEU A 152 -13.31 7.15 12.55
CA LEU A 152 -12.18 6.64 11.76
C LEU A 152 -10.88 7.41 12.08
N ASP A 153 -11.01 8.64 12.58
CA ASP A 153 -9.88 9.44 13.04
C ASP A 153 -9.22 8.85 14.31
N SER A 154 -9.88 7.93 15.01
CA SER A 154 -9.33 7.27 16.19
C SER A 154 -8.58 5.97 15.86
N ALA A 155 -8.51 5.56 14.58
CA ALA A 155 -7.90 4.29 14.18
C ALA A 155 -6.44 4.14 14.67
N MET A 156 -5.69 5.24 14.70
CA MET A 156 -4.27 5.23 15.06
C MET A 156 -3.94 5.92 16.39
N THR A 157 -4.95 6.34 17.19
CA THR A 157 -4.70 7.06 18.45
C THR A 157 -4.04 6.19 19.53
N GLY A 158 -4.36 4.89 19.57
CA GLY A 158 -3.76 3.93 20.50
C GLY A 158 -2.47 3.27 19.99
N PHE A 159 -2.01 3.62 18.79
CA PHE A 159 -0.87 2.98 18.16
C PHE A 159 0.42 3.21 18.96
N LYS A 160 1.07 2.12 19.37
CA LYS A 160 2.27 2.20 20.21
C LYS A 160 3.56 2.39 19.42
N GLY A 161 3.59 1.96 18.15
CA GLY A 161 4.81 1.88 17.36
C GLY A 161 5.82 0.85 17.88
N ARG A 162 6.95 0.69 17.17
CA ARG A 162 8.08 -0.07 17.72
C ARG A 162 8.82 0.86 18.69
N GLN A 163 8.99 0.44 19.94
CA GLN A 163 9.95 1.11 20.80
C GLN A 163 11.33 0.88 20.20
N ALA A 164 11.94 1.94 19.67
CA ALA A 164 13.34 1.91 19.32
C ALA A 164 14.08 1.53 20.61
N GLY A 165 14.73 0.37 20.60
CA GLY A 165 15.62 -0.02 21.68
C GLY A 165 16.74 1.00 21.78
N LEU A 166 16.52 2.09 22.51
CA LEU A 166 17.56 2.87 23.14
C LEU A 166 18.15 1.97 24.23
N LYS A 167 18.97 1.00 23.80
CA LYS A 167 20.00 0.46 24.67
C LYS A 167 20.87 1.67 25.07
N LYS A 168 20.63 2.17 26.28
CA LYS A 168 21.63 2.95 27.01
C LYS A 168 22.81 2.04 27.34
#